data_AF-A0A376NVK6-F1
#
_entry.id   AF-A0A376NVK6-F1
#
_cell.length_a   1.000
_cell.length_b   1.000
_cell.length_c   1.000
_cell.angle_alpha   90.00
_cell.angle_beta   90.00
_cell.angle_gamma   90.00
#
_symmetry.space_group_name_H-M   'P 1'
#
loop_
_entity.id
_entity.type
_entity.pdbx_description
1 polymer ?
#
loop_
_entity_poly.entity_id
_entity_poly.type
_entity_poly.pdbx_seq_one_letter_code
_entity_poly.pdbx_strand_id
1 'polypeptide(L)'
;MRNRLIAMILCLFDMAASVQAAPNVTAEVTYDLASGRANYYFWNREDPPAVNYNTTWANYKCDFPENQQSCTSNGNSSSVVVYLTEKRSGMRWPVKLIGYINAEVWQDGPCKGWSKQLALNNGSGYYCMGDDHVQYLAQAKPVTLYLEQAEMKKLPIGGIWEGSVKLRFTTPGTDYTANITLNVLDPNHIDIFFPEFAHATGAVRLASNRQR
;
A
#
# COMPACT_ATOMS: atom_id res chain seq x y z
N MET A 1 53.61 29.67 5.21
CA MET A 1 52.44 29.47 6.11
C MET A 1 51.32 28.89 5.27
N ARG A 2 50.81 27.71 5.66
CA ARG A 2 50.00 26.80 4.83
C ARG A 2 48.52 27.07 5.08
N ASN A 3 47.88 27.85 4.21
CA ASN A 3 46.44 28.12 4.29
C ASN A 3 45.64 26.87 3.93
N ARG A 4 44.84 26.40 4.88
CA ARG A 4 43.92 25.28 4.70
C ARG A 4 42.62 25.78 4.07
N LEU A 5 42.29 25.25 2.89
CA LEU A 5 40.98 25.40 2.27
C LEU A 5 39.95 24.66 3.11
N ILE A 6 38.97 25.39 3.63
CA ILE A 6 37.79 24.85 4.31
C ILE A 6 36.77 24.52 3.21
N ALA A 7 36.56 23.23 2.96
CA ALA A 7 35.50 22.74 2.10
C ALA A 7 34.15 22.92 2.83
N MET A 8 33.35 23.89 2.37
CA MET A 8 31.94 23.97 2.75
C MET A 8 31.18 22.90 1.97
N ILE A 9 30.83 21.83 2.68
CA ILE A 9 29.89 20.81 2.21
C ILE A 9 28.51 21.47 2.19
N LEU A 10 28.01 21.79 1.00
CA LEU A 10 26.60 22.14 0.80
C LEU A 10 25.78 20.89 1.10
N CYS A 11 25.15 20.85 2.28
CA CYS A 11 24.03 19.96 2.52
C CYS A 11 22.88 20.38 1.59
N LEU A 12 22.73 19.66 0.49
CA LEU A 12 21.49 19.61 -0.29
C LEU A 12 20.43 19.07 0.66
N PHE A 13 19.58 19.97 1.18
CA PHE A 13 18.33 19.59 1.79
C PHE A 13 17.48 18.96 0.69
N ASP A 14 17.28 17.65 0.78
CA ASP A 14 16.20 16.95 0.09
C ASP A 14 14.89 17.64 0.47
N MET A 15 14.44 18.55 -0.38
CA MET A 15 13.05 18.96 -0.40
C MET A 15 12.29 17.72 -0.85
N ALA A 16 11.82 16.92 0.11
CA ALA A 16 10.72 16.00 -0.11
C ALA A 16 9.57 16.87 -0.63
N ALA A 17 9.42 16.90 -1.96
CA ALA A 17 8.24 17.44 -2.59
C ALA A 17 7.08 16.70 -1.96
N SER A 18 6.26 17.41 -1.19
CA SER A 18 4.93 16.95 -0.85
C SER A 18 4.20 16.81 -2.18
N VAL A 19 4.28 15.62 -2.75
CA VAL A 19 3.49 15.24 -3.92
C VAL A 19 2.07 15.46 -3.46
N GLN A 20 1.42 16.47 -4.04
CA GLN A 20 0.00 16.70 -3.86
C GLN A 20 -0.68 15.39 -4.23
N ALA A 21 -1.13 14.70 -3.19
CA ALA A 21 -1.43 13.31 -3.31
C ALA A 21 -2.77 13.18 -4.06
N ALA A 22 -2.77 12.25 -5.01
CA ALA A 22 -3.76 12.20 -6.08
C ALA A 22 -4.72 11.03 -5.83
N PRO A 23 -6.00 11.15 -6.23
CA PRO A 23 -6.94 10.05 -6.16
C PRO A 23 -6.44 8.81 -6.93
N ASN A 24 -5.61 9.02 -7.94
CA ASN A 24 -4.98 7.95 -8.71
C ASN A 24 -3.48 7.91 -8.42
N VAL A 25 -2.99 6.79 -7.89
CA VAL A 25 -1.57 6.58 -7.60
C VAL A 25 -1.05 5.36 -8.34
N THR A 26 0.23 5.40 -8.70
CA THR A 26 0.94 4.23 -9.24
C THR A 26 2.04 3.87 -8.25
N ALA A 27 2.04 2.63 -7.80
CA ALA A 27 2.94 2.12 -6.78
C ALA A 27 3.88 1.10 -7.41
N GLU A 28 5.12 1.52 -7.67
CA GLU A 28 6.20 0.63 -8.10
C GLU A 28 7.13 0.35 -6.93
N VAL A 29 7.12 -0.89 -6.43
CA VAL A 29 7.84 -1.28 -5.22
C VAL A 29 8.81 -2.40 -5.54
N THR A 30 10.09 -2.19 -5.30
CA THR A 30 11.11 -3.23 -5.42
C THR A 30 11.55 -3.71 -4.04
N TYR A 31 11.62 -5.03 -3.83
CA TYR A 31 12.10 -5.64 -2.59
C TYR A 31 12.57 -7.09 -2.79
N ASP A 32 13.37 -7.58 -1.85
CA ASP A 32 13.79 -8.98 -1.76
C ASP A 32 12.75 -9.80 -0.97
N LEU A 33 12.32 -10.95 -1.50
CA LEU A 33 11.23 -11.75 -0.94
C LEU A 33 11.53 -12.22 0.49
N ALA A 34 12.78 -12.58 0.80
CA ALA A 34 13.16 -13.08 2.10
C ALA A 34 13.22 -11.94 3.15
N SER A 35 13.81 -10.80 2.79
CA SER A 35 13.90 -9.66 3.70
C SER A 35 12.60 -8.87 3.80
N GLY A 36 11.77 -8.89 2.76
CA GLY A 36 10.67 -7.95 2.56
C GLY A 36 11.17 -6.50 2.49
N ARG A 37 10.26 -5.56 2.69
CA ARG A 37 10.53 -4.12 2.87
C ARG A 37 9.62 -3.56 3.95
N ALA A 38 9.97 -2.41 4.54
CA ALA A 38 9.04 -1.65 5.38
C ALA A 38 7.66 -1.45 4.72
N ASN A 39 6.64 -1.18 5.54
CA ASN A 39 5.27 -0.94 5.10
C ASN A 39 5.23 0.09 3.95
N TYR A 40 4.46 -0.22 2.91
CA TYR A 40 4.32 0.63 1.75
C TYR A 40 2.95 1.31 1.77
N TYR A 41 2.93 2.64 1.86
CA TYR A 41 1.71 3.43 1.92
C TYR A 41 1.30 3.87 0.51
N PHE A 42 0.11 3.47 0.06
CA PHE A 42 -0.50 3.99 -1.18
C PHE A 42 -1.05 5.39 -0.94
N TRP A 43 -1.72 5.54 0.19
CA TRP A 43 -2.21 6.81 0.73
C TRP A 43 -1.77 6.88 2.18
N ASN A 44 -1.16 8.00 2.57
CA ASN A 44 -0.71 8.25 3.93
C ASN A 44 -1.36 9.53 4.44
N ARG A 45 -2.53 9.40 5.07
CA ARG A 45 -3.38 10.53 5.44
C ARG A 45 -3.70 11.43 4.24
N GLU A 46 -4.23 10.80 3.19
CA GLU A 46 -4.74 11.48 2.00
C GLU A 46 -6.00 12.26 2.33
N ASP A 47 -6.06 13.52 1.95
CA ASP A 47 -7.22 14.37 2.25
C ASP A 47 -8.46 13.94 1.44
N PRO A 48 -9.68 14.03 2.02
CA PRO A 48 -10.89 13.70 1.29
C PRO A 48 -11.15 14.73 0.16
N PRO A 49 -11.93 14.36 -0.87
CA PRO A 49 -12.18 15.25 -2.01
C PRO A 49 -13.06 16.45 -1.66
N ALA A 50 -13.73 16.43 -0.51
CA ALA A 50 -14.47 17.56 0.04
C ALA A 50 -14.54 17.48 1.57
N VAL A 51 -14.67 18.63 2.20
CA VAL A 51 -14.91 18.78 3.65
C VAL A 51 -16.07 19.74 3.85
N ASN A 52 -17.22 19.22 4.29
CA ASN A 52 -18.40 20.02 4.60
C ASN A 52 -19.36 19.23 5.51
N TYR A 53 -20.49 19.84 5.88
CA TYR A 53 -21.50 19.20 6.74
C TYR A 53 -21.90 17.77 6.27
N ASN A 54 -22.07 17.57 4.96
CA ASN A 54 -22.51 16.28 4.39
C ASN A 54 -21.42 15.19 4.46
N THR A 55 -20.15 15.57 4.60
CA THR A 55 -19.03 14.61 4.67
C THR A 55 -18.85 14.02 6.06
N THR A 56 -19.59 14.51 7.07
CA THR A 56 -19.60 13.98 8.45
C THR A 56 -19.91 12.48 8.50
N TRP A 57 -20.83 12.02 7.65
CA TRP A 57 -21.26 10.61 7.52
C TRP A 57 -20.64 9.92 6.30
N ALA A 58 -19.71 10.56 5.61
CA ALA A 58 -19.02 9.95 4.49
C ALA A 58 -18.04 8.88 4.97
N ASN A 59 -17.84 7.88 4.12
CA ASN A 59 -16.90 6.80 4.32
C ASN A 59 -16.25 6.40 2.99
N TYR A 60 -15.35 5.42 3.03
CA TYR A 60 -14.78 4.81 1.84
C TYR A 60 -15.36 3.41 1.63
N LYS A 61 -16.07 3.25 0.52
CA LYS A 61 -16.41 1.92 0.01
C LYS A 61 -15.13 1.26 -0.51
N CYS A 62 -14.94 0.02 -0.11
CA CYS A 62 -13.76 -0.79 -0.37
C CYS A 62 -14.10 -2.22 -0.82
N ASP A 63 -15.39 -2.54 -0.96
CA ASP A 63 -15.87 -3.84 -1.42
C ASP A 63 -16.36 -3.69 -2.87
N PHE A 64 -15.67 -4.33 -3.80
CA PHE A 64 -15.93 -4.27 -5.24
C PHE A 64 -15.78 -5.69 -5.83
N PRO A 65 -16.83 -6.52 -5.75
CA PRO A 65 -16.80 -7.90 -6.25
C PRO A 65 -16.44 -8.00 -7.73
N GLU A 66 -16.82 -7.01 -8.54
CA GLU A 66 -16.48 -6.90 -9.96
C GLU A 66 -14.97 -6.75 -10.21
N ASN A 67 -14.24 -6.21 -9.23
CA ASN A 67 -12.78 -6.11 -9.22
C ASN A 67 -12.11 -7.27 -8.46
N GLN A 68 -12.89 -8.24 -7.98
CA GLN A 68 -12.43 -9.31 -7.08
C GLN A 68 -11.74 -8.74 -5.83
N GLN A 69 -12.25 -7.61 -5.33
CA GLN A 69 -11.78 -6.94 -4.14
C GLN A 69 -12.81 -7.09 -3.04
N SER A 70 -12.37 -7.51 -1.86
CA SER A 70 -13.22 -7.62 -0.67
C SER A 70 -12.74 -6.74 0.47
N CYS A 71 -13.67 -6.35 1.34
CA CYS A 71 -13.36 -5.51 2.50
C CYS A 71 -13.99 -6.04 3.79
N THR A 72 -13.20 -6.13 4.85
CA THR A 72 -13.66 -6.58 6.17
C THR A 72 -13.19 -5.62 7.25
N SER A 73 -14.10 -5.18 8.11
CA SER A 73 -13.79 -4.26 9.21
C SER A 73 -13.32 -5.03 10.44
N ASN A 74 -12.15 -4.65 10.94
CA ASN A 74 -11.52 -5.22 12.12
C ASN A 74 -11.25 -4.08 13.12
N GLY A 75 -12.22 -3.84 13.99
CA GLY A 75 -12.17 -2.73 14.96
C GLY A 75 -12.11 -1.36 14.27
N ASN A 76 -11.02 -0.62 14.52
CA ASN A 76 -10.80 0.73 13.98
C ASN A 76 -10.06 0.74 12.63
N SER A 77 -10.02 -0.39 11.93
CA SER A 77 -9.36 -0.53 10.63
C SER A 77 -10.13 -1.51 9.75
N SER A 78 -9.78 -1.55 8.47
CA SER A 78 -10.31 -2.48 7.49
C SER A 78 -9.18 -3.26 6.85
N SER A 79 -9.39 -4.55 6.63
CA SER A 79 -8.59 -5.38 5.75
C SER A 79 -9.23 -5.37 4.36
N VAL A 80 -8.46 -4.93 3.36
CA VAL A 80 -8.88 -4.92 1.95
C VAL A 80 -8.08 -5.98 1.22
N VAL A 81 -8.74 -7.02 0.70
CA VAL A 81 -8.07 -8.10 -0.04
C VAL A 81 -8.22 -7.83 -1.52
N VAL A 82 -7.09 -7.80 -2.23
CA VAL A 82 -7.01 -7.69 -3.70
C VAL A 82 -6.20 -8.87 -4.25
N TYR A 83 -6.30 -9.11 -5.55
CA TYR A 83 -5.47 -10.12 -6.21
C TYR A 83 -4.39 -9.45 -7.05
N LEU A 84 -3.15 -9.87 -6.85
CA LEU A 84 -2.05 -9.57 -7.75
C LEU A 84 -1.85 -10.74 -8.71
N THR A 85 -1.40 -10.44 -9.93
CA THR A 85 -1.09 -11.41 -10.97
C THR A 85 0.39 -11.31 -11.33
N GLU A 86 1.12 -12.42 -11.28
CA GLU A 86 2.50 -12.45 -11.72
C GLU A 86 2.55 -12.41 -13.26
N LYS A 87 3.36 -11.49 -13.79
CA LYS A 87 3.36 -11.08 -15.20
C LYS A 87 3.70 -12.19 -16.18
N ARG A 88 4.56 -13.15 -15.81
CA ARG A 88 5.06 -14.19 -16.74
C ARG A 88 4.26 -15.49 -16.66
N SER A 89 4.01 -15.98 -15.46
CA SER A 89 3.31 -17.22 -15.15
C SER A 89 1.79 -17.05 -15.17
N GLY A 90 1.27 -15.83 -15.02
CA GLY A 90 -0.15 -15.56 -14.85
C GLY A 90 -0.72 -16.02 -13.50
N MET A 91 0.15 -16.42 -12.56
CA MET A 91 -0.26 -16.87 -11.24
C MET A 91 -0.94 -15.73 -10.48
N ARG A 92 -2.07 -16.03 -9.84
CA ARG A 92 -2.83 -15.06 -9.04
C ARG A 92 -2.65 -15.34 -7.55
N TRP A 93 -2.42 -14.30 -6.77
CA TRP A 93 -2.23 -14.40 -5.33
C TRP A 93 -3.02 -13.31 -4.59
N PRO A 94 -3.80 -13.67 -3.55
CA PRO A 94 -4.49 -12.70 -2.72
C PRO A 94 -3.50 -11.95 -1.82
N VAL A 95 -3.62 -10.63 -1.78
CA VAL A 95 -2.80 -9.75 -0.94
C VAL A 95 -3.73 -8.91 -0.07
N LYS A 96 -3.49 -8.93 1.24
CA LYS A 96 -4.23 -8.16 2.23
C LYS A 96 -3.58 -6.80 2.50
N LEU A 97 -4.30 -5.73 2.21
CA LEU A 97 -3.97 -4.36 2.56
C LEU A 97 -4.67 -3.95 3.86
N ILE A 98 -4.07 -3.03 4.61
CA ILE A 98 -4.69 -2.43 5.80
C ILE A 98 -5.03 -0.99 5.49
N GLY A 99 -6.26 -0.60 5.77
CA GLY A 99 -6.71 0.78 5.59
C GLY A 99 -7.62 1.26 6.71
N TYR A 100 -7.64 2.57 6.91
CA TYR A 100 -8.49 3.24 7.89
C TYR A 100 -8.71 4.70 7.47
N ILE A 101 -9.72 5.32 8.06
CA ILE A 101 -9.94 6.76 7.99
C ILE A 101 -9.67 7.37 9.36
N ASN A 102 -9.26 8.64 9.37
CA ASN A 102 -9.33 9.45 10.56
C ASN A 102 -10.52 10.41 10.44
N ALA A 103 -11.48 10.35 11.34
CA ALA A 103 -12.51 11.37 11.46
C ALA A 103 -11.91 12.58 12.18
N GLU A 104 -11.72 13.68 11.46
CA GLU A 104 -10.99 14.85 11.93
C GLU A 104 -11.85 16.12 11.91
N VAL A 105 -11.62 16.99 12.90
CA VAL A 105 -12.14 18.35 12.95
C VAL A 105 -11.04 19.32 12.51
N TRP A 106 -11.21 19.91 11.32
CA TRP A 106 -10.25 20.88 10.76
C TRP A 106 -10.63 22.34 11.00
N GLN A 107 -11.90 22.59 11.29
CA GLN A 107 -12.39 23.94 11.57
C GLN A 107 -11.69 24.53 12.78
N ASP A 108 -11.36 25.83 12.72
CA ASP A 108 -10.83 26.56 13.86
C ASP A 108 -11.84 26.56 15.03
N GLY A 109 -11.33 26.31 16.23
CA GLY A 109 -12.13 26.18 17.44
C GLY A 109 -11.47 25.29 18.50
N PRO A 110 -12.15 25.06 19.64
CA PRO A 110 -11.63 24.26 20.75
C PRO A 110 -11.32 22.81 20.38
N CYS A 111 -12.00 22.28 19.35
CA CYS A 111 -11.83 20.91 18.86
C CYS A 111 -10.89 20.79 17.66
N LYS A 112 -10.18 21.86 17.25
CA LYS A 112 -9.27 21.81 16.10
C LYS A 112 -8.18 20.76 16.33
N GLY A 113 -8.03 19.85 15.36
CA GLY A 113 -7.06 18.76 15.45
C GLY A 113 -7.56 17.53 16.21
N TRP A 114 -8.80 17.54 16.70
CA TRP A 114 -9.43 16.32 17.20
C TRP A 114 -9.49 15.27 16.08
N SER A 115 -9.13 14.03 16.41
CA SER A 115 -9.06 12.92 15.45
C SER A 115 -9.47 11.61 16.11
N LYS A 116 -10.19 10.78 15.36
CA LYS A 116 -10.52 9.41 15.75
C LYS A 116 -10.37 8.46 14.58
N GLN A 117 -9.55 7.42 14.75
CA GLN A 117 -9.34 6.39 13.74
C GLN A 117 -10.56 5.45 13.66
N LEU A 118 -11.00 5.13 12.44
CA LEU A 118 -12.15 4.28 12.16
C LEU A 118 -11.85 3.36 10.96
N ALA A 119 -12.57 2.24 10.88
CA ALA A 119 -12.60 1.39 9.69
C ALA A 119 -13.07 2.17 8.45
N LEU A 120 -12.60 1.78 7.27
CA LEU A 120 -12.85 2.50 6.00
C LEU A 120 -14.34 2.70 5.71
N ASN A 121 -15.15 1.67 5.95
CA ASN A 121 -16.59 1.66 5.68
C ASN A 121 -17.44 2.26 6.81
N ASN A 122 -16.83 2.82 7.86
CA ASN A 122 -17.57 3.43 8.96
C ASN A 122 -18.11 4.81 8.53
N GLY A 123 -19.41 4.87 8.24
CA GLY A 123 -20.14 6.11 7.93
C GLY A 123 -20.83 6.77 9.11
N SER A 124 -20.52 6.38 10.35
CA SER A 124 -21.08 7.04 11.52
C SER A 124 -20.55 8.48 11.61
N GLY A 125 -21.44 9.41 11.98
CA GLY A 125 -21.06 10.78 12.27
C GLY A 125 -20.33 10.85 13.60
N TYR A 126 -19.17 11.49 13.61
CA TYR A 126 -18.40 11.74 14.84
C TYR A 126 -18.25 13.24 15.05
N TYR A 127 -18.14 13.63 16.31
CA TYR A 127 -17.98 15.01 16.72
C TYR A 127 -17.13 15.10 17.98
N CYS A 128 -16.58 16.27 18.22
CA CYS A 128 -15.98 16.68 19.48
C CYS A 128 -16.88 17.72 20.13
N MET A 129 -16.99 17.68 21.46
CA MET A 129 -17.65 18.73 22.25
C MET A 129 -16.60 19.71 22.72
N GLY A 130 -16.74 20.99 22.38
CA GLY A 130 -15.93 22.04 22.97
C GLY A 130 -16.35 22.34 24.40
N ASP A 131 -15.51 23.10 25.13
CA ASP A 131 -15.83 23.57 26.48
C ASP A 131 -17.07 24.48 26.52
N ASP A 132 -17.39 25.09 25.37
CA ASP A 132 -18.59 25.86 25.07
C ASP A 132 -19.86 25.00 24.90
N HIS A 133 -19.75 23.68 25.05
CA HIS A 133 -20.82 22.70 24.80
C HIS A 133 -21.34 22.70 23.36
N VAL A 134 -20.56 23.24 22.40
CA VAL A 134 -20.88 23.21 20.98
C VAL A 134 -20.31 21.94 20.35
N GLN A 135 -21.08 21.34 19.45
CA GLN A 135 -20.66 20.18 18.67
C GLN A 135 -19.85 20.61 17.45
N TYR A 136 -18.60 20.14 17.38
CA TYR A 136 -17.72 20.31 16.23
C TYR A 136 -17.66 19.01 15.45
N LEU A 137 -18.30 18.99 14.28
CA LEU A 137 -18.42 17.79 13.46
C LEU A 137 -17.09 17.40 12.81
N ALA A 138 -16.77 16.11 12.86
CA ALA A 138 -15.59 15.54 12.21
C ALA A 138 -15.87 15.30 10.71
N GLN A 139 -15.89 16.41 9.97
CA GLN A 139 -16.22 16.48 8.54
C GLN A 139 -15.08 15.97 7.65
N ALA A 140 -13.84 16.12 8.10
CA ALA A 140 -12.69 15.63 7.34
C ALA A 140 -12.50 14.14 7.61
N LYS A 141 -12.27 13.38 6.53
CA LYS A 141 -12.11 11.93 6.55
C LYS A 141 -10.84 11.50 5.81
N PRO A 142 -9.63 12.00 6.16
CA PRO A 142 -8.44 11.58 5.46
C PRO A 142 -8.23 10.06 5.57
N VAL A 143 -7.77 9.46 4.47
CA VAL A 143 -7.63 8.02 4.32
C VAL A 143 -6.18 7.58 4.32
N THR A 144 -5.91 6.47 5.00
CA THR A 144 -4.62 5.78 4.94
C THR A 144 -4.85 4.36 4.45
N LEU A 145 -4.06 3.93 3.46
CA LEU A 145 -4.06 2.56 2.97
C LEU A 145 -2.61 2.13 2.70
N TYR A 146 -2.23 0.97 3.23
CA TYR A 146 -0.87 0.47 3.09
C TYR A 146 -0.82 -1.06 2.99
N LEU A 147 0.29 -1.52 2.41
CA LEU A 147 0.70 -2.92 2.35
C LEU A 147 1.75 -3.18 3.44
N GLU A 148 1.51 -4.15 4.30
CA GLU A 148 2.44 -4.53 5.37
C GLU A 148 3.63 -5.34 4.85
N GLN A 149 4.78 -5.18 5.48
CA GLN A 149 5.96 -6.01 5.21
C GLN A 149 5.64 -7.51 5.32
N ALA A 150 4.89 -7.90 6.36
CA ALA A 150 4.57 -9.30 6.63
C ALA A 150 3.70 -9.91 5.53
N GLU A 151 2.90 -9.10 4.82
CA GLU A 151 2.10 -9.56 3.69
C GLU A 151 2.96 -9.69 2.42
N MET A 152 3.87 -8.73 2.18
CA MET A 152 4.80 -8.79 1.04
C MET A 152 5.64 -10.07 1.00
N LYS A 153 5.99 -10.61 2.17
CA LYS A 153 6.76 -11.87 2.31
C LYS A 153 5.97 -13.14 2.00
N LYS A 154 4.64 -13.05 1.91
CA LYS A 154 3.78 -14.23 1.65
C LYS A 154 3.62 -14.54 0.17
N LEU A 155 4.19 -13.72 -0.71
CA LEU A 155 4.17 -14.04 -2.13
C LEU A 155 4.93 -15.36 -2.37
N PRO A 156 4.40 -16.25 -3.20
CA PRO A 156 4.94 -17.59 -3.34
C PRO A 156 6.28 -17.64 -4.09
N ILE A 157 6.54 -16.67 -4.99
CA ILE A 157 7.73 -16.60 -5.83
C ILE A 157 8.15 -15.15 -6.10
N GLY A 158 9.43 -14.96 -6.44
CA GLY A 158 9.91 -13.74 -7.08
C GLY A 158 9.29 -13.52 -8.47
N GLY A 159 9.31 -12.27 -8.94
CA GLY A 159 8.70 -11.87 -10.22
C GLY A 159 8.14 -10.45 -10.20
N ILE A 160 7.41 -10.10 -11.25
CA ILE A 160 6.69 -8.82 -11.33
C ILE A 160 5.22 -9.11 -11.09
N TRP A 161 4.69 -8.62 -9.96
CA TRP A 161 3.30 -8.82 -9.57
C TRP A 161 2.51 -7.53 -9.80
N GLU A 162 1.45 -7.62 -10.62
CA GLU A 162 0.63 -6.49 -11.04
C GLU A 162 -0.80 -6.64 -10.53
N GLY A 163 -1.41 -5.54 -10.08
CA GLY A 163 -2.80 -5.51 -9.66
C GLY A 163 -3.27 -4.09 -9.39
N SER A 164 -4.46 -3.96 -8.81
CA SER A 164 -4.99 -2.64 -8.44
C SER A 164 -5.89 -2.74 -7.21
N VAL A 165 -6.00 -1.63 -6.49
CA VAL A 165 -6.99 -1.45 -5.43
C VAL A 165 -7.82 -0.21 -5.74
N LYS A 166 -9.12 -0.31 -5.47
CA LYS A 166 -10.08 0.79 -5.64
C LYS A 166 -10.72 1.13 -4.31
N LEU A 167 -10.81 2.41 -3.98
CA LEU A 167 -11.68 2.92 -2.93
C LEU A 167 -12.66 3.91 -3.56
N ARG A 168 -13.84 4.10 -2.96
CA ARG A 168 -14.79 5.15 -3.37
C ARG A 168 -15.22 5.94 -2.15
N PHE A 169 -14.90 7.22 -2.14
CA PHE A 169 -15.50 8.15 -1.19
C PHE A 169 -16.99 8.28 -1.49
N THR A 170 -17.85 8.21 -0.47
CA THR A 170 -19.29 8.17 -0.70
C THR A 170 -19.90 9.53 -1.03
N THR A 171 -19.34 10.62 -0.47
CA THR A 171 -19.94 11.95 -0.54
C THR A 171 -18.86 13.04 -0.57
N PRO A 172 -18.49 13.61 -1.73
CA PRO A 172 -19.00 13.28 -3.06
C PRO A 172 -18.55 11.88 -3.51
N GLY A 173 -19.29 11.29 -4.46
CA GLY A 173 -18.93 10.02 -5.08
C GLY A 173 -17.64 10.17 -5.89
N THR A 174 -16.50 9.85 -5.30
CA THR A 174 -15.18 10.00 -5.94
C THR A 174 -14.37 8.72 -5.82
N ASP A 175 -13.84 8.25 -6.94
CA ASP A 175 -13.02 7.04 -7.00
C ASP A 175 -11.55 7.36 -6.71
N TYR A 176 -10.95 6.52 -5.89
CA TYR A 176 -9.53 6.47 -5.61
C TYR A 176 -9.01 5.15 -6.17
N THR A 177 -7.95 5.18 -6.97
CA THR A 177 -7.36 3.98 -7.55
C THR A 177 -5.86 3.95 -7.33
N ALA A 178 -5.34 2.79 -6.93
CA ALA A 178 -3.91 2.57 -6.88
C ALA A 178 -3.56 1.39 -7.77
N ASN A 179 -2.76 1.63 -8.80
CA ASN A 179 -2.13 0.57 -9.59
C ASN A 179 -0.90 0.08 -8.84
N ILE A 180 -0.80 -1.23 -8.65
CA ILE A 180 0.23 -1.87 -7.83
C ILE A 180 1.14 -2.69 -8.73
N THR A 181 2.43 -2.41 -8.68
CA THR A 181 3.48 -3.20 -9.32
C THR A 181 4.56 -3.52 -8.29
N LEU A 182 4.65 -4.79 -7.90
CA LEU A 182 5.67 -5.28 -6.98
C LEU A 182 6.76 -6.02 -7.79
N ASN A 183 7.97 -5.46 -7.80
CA ASN A 183 9.18 -6.09 -8.33
C ASN A 183 9.84 -6.89 -7.21
N VAL A 184 9.54 -8.19 -7.17
CA VAL A 184 9.95 -9.10 -6.11
C VAL A 184 11.20 -9.86 -6.56
N LEU A 185 12.32 -9.62 -5.88
CA LEU A 185 13.56 -10.32 -6.11
C LEU A 185 13.60 -11.57 -5.22
N ASP A 186 14.02 -12.72 -5.78
CA ASP A 186 14.25 -13.94 -5.00
C ASP A 186 15.64 -14.52 -5.34
N PRO A 187 16.72 -13.84 -4.93
CA PRO A 187 18.08 -14.24 -5.24
C PRO A 187 18.49 -15.56 -4.57
N ASN A 188 17.81 -15.97 -3.50
CA ASN A 188 18.11 -17.21 -2.77
C ASN A 188 17.70 -18.47 -3.53
N HIS A 189 16.87 -18.35 -4.58
CA HIS A 189 16.40 -19.48 -5.38
C HIS A 189 16.79 -19.33 -6.86
N ILE A 190 17.85 -18.58 -7.16
CA ILE A 190 18.47 -18.56 -8.49
C ILE A 190 19.39 -19.77 -8.61
N ASP A 191 18.83 -20.91 -9.01
CA ASP A 191 19.53 -22.19 -9.10
C ASP A 191 19.52 -22.78 -10.52
N ILE A 192 20.56 -23.56 -10.85
CA ILE A 192 20.55 -24.44 -12.03
C ILE A 192 19.89 -25.76 -11.61
N PHE A 193 18.61 -25.91 -11.95
CA PHE A 193 17.84 -27.10 -11.61
C PHE A 193 18.05 -28.22 -12.63
N PHE A 194 18.61 -29.35 -12.18
CA PHE A 194 18.70 -30.58 -12.95
C PHE A 194 17.64 -31.57 -12.45
N PRO A 195 16.51 -31.77 -13.17
CA PRO A 195 15.40 -32.60 -12.68
C PRO A 195 15.80 -34.07 -12.42
N GLU A 196 16.78 -34.57 -13.15
CA GLU A 196 17.27 -35.96 -13.04
C GLU A 196 18.35 -36.14 -11.97
N PHE A 197 18.92 -35.05 -11.46
CA PHE A 197 20.12 -35.06 -10.62
C PHE A 197 19.94 -34.30 -9.31
N ALA A 198 18.72 -34.29 -8.77
CA ALA A 198 18.28 -33.58 -7.55
C ALA A 198 19.40 -33.22 -6.54
N HIS A 199 20.23 -34.19 -6.14
CA HIS A 199 21.42 -33.98 -5.30
C HIS A 199 22.68 -34.71 -5.79
N ALA A 200 22.63 -35.33 -6.97
CA ALA A 200 23.73 -36.15 -7.49
C ALA A 200 24.58 -35.32 -8.47
N THR A 201 25.90 -35.57 -8.50
CA THR A 201 26.75 -35.00 -9.55
C THR A 201 26.25 -35.50 -10.91
N GLY A 202 25.76 -34.58 -11.75
CA GLY A 202 25.27 -34.90 -13.09
C GLY A 202 26.36 -35.51 -13.95
N ALA A 203 26.26 -36.81 -14.23
CA ALA A 203 27.18 -37.51 -15.11
C ALA A 203 26.41 -37.98 -16.36
N VAL A 204 26.74 -37.39 -17.51
CA VAL A 204 26.17 -37.76 -18.81
C VAL A 204 27.20 -38.56 -19.60
N ARG A 205 26.83 -39.76 -20.07
CA ARG A 205 27.67 -40.57 -20.96
C ARG A 205 27.29 -40.28 -22.42
N LEU A 206 28.27 -39.85 -23.21
CA LEU A 206 28.10 -39.72 -24.66
C LEU A 206 28.03 -41.12 -25.28
N ALA A 207 26.92 -41.43 -25.95
CA ALA A 207 26.77 -42.68 -26.67
C ALA A 207 27.64 -42.66 -27.94
N SER A 208 28.76 -43.39 -27.93
CA SER A 208 29.49 -43.63 -29.18
C SER A 208 28.77 -44.74 -29.94
N ASN A 209 28.15 -44.41 -31.07
CA ASN A 209 27.63 -45.40 -32.00
C ASN A 209 28.78 -46.21 -32.58
N ARG A 210 29.08 -47.38 -32.00
CA ARG A 210 29.78 -48.45 -32.71
C ARG A 210 28.74 -49.20 -33.54
N GLN A 211 28.54 -48.77 -34.78
CA GLN A 211 27.98 -49.64 -35.80
C GLN A 211 28.93 -50.84 -35.96
N ARG A 212 28.41 -52.05 -35.79
CA ARG A 212 29.02 -53.29 -36.27
C ARG A 212 28.27 -53.73 -37.50
#